data_AF-A0A0Q8EBF9-F1
#
_entry.id   AF-A0A0Q8EBF9-F1
#
_cell.length_a   1.000
_cell.length_b   1.000
_cell.length_c   1.000
_cell.angle_alpha   90.00
_cell.angle_beta   90.00
_cell.angle_gamma   90.00
#
_symmetry.space_group_name_H-M   'P 1'
#
loop_
_entity.id
_entity.type
_entity.pdbx_description
1 polymer ?
#
loop_
_entity_poly.entity_id
_entity_poly.type
_entity_poly.pdbx_seq_one_letter_code
_entity_poly.pdbx_strand_id
1 'polypeptide(L)'
;MNFVNLPPQRAAVLAFLRRELAAGRAPSLADIAGAFGFASRNAAQKHVQALVADGLLEQAPGQKRGLRLPGGMADLLPLPVLGRVAAGQPIGADIGLDEQLWLDRRLFSPQPDYLLKVQGDSMIDDGIVDGDLVGVHRTPEARDGQTVVARIDGELTIKRLQRERRRIRLLPRNPAHAPIDVQPGQDFAIEGVYCGLVRRG
;
A
#
# COMPACT_ATOMS: atom_id res chain seq x y z
N MET A 1 11.75 -13.36 -5.91
CA MET A 1 10.71 -13.97 -6.76
C MET A 1 10.37 -15.33 -6.17
N ASN A 2 9.19 -15.50 -5.56
CA ASN A 2 8.77 -16.79 -5.02
C ASN A 2 8.44 -17.73 -6.19
N PHE A 3 9.22 -18.80 -6.37
CA PHE A 3 8.87 -19.87 -7.28
C PHE A 3 7.77 -20.72 -6.64
N VAL A 4 6.51 -20.38 -6.96
CA VAL A 4 5.37 -21.23 -6.57
C VAL A 4 5.45 -22.51 -7.40
N ASN A 5 5.76 -23.63 -6.77
CA ASN A 5 5.72 -24.94 -7.41
C ASN A 5 4.24 -25.36 -7.57
N LEU A 6 3.68 -25.11 -8.76
CA LEU A 6 2.28 -25.39 -9.06
C LEU A 6 2.13 -26.82 -9.60
N PRO A 7 1.17 -27.62 -9.09
CA PRO A 7 0.81 -28.88 -9.72
C PRO A 7 0.45 -28.68 -11.20
N PRO A 8 0.81 -29.61 -12.11
CA PRO A 8 0.66 -29.43 -13.56
C PRO A 8 -0.74 -28.99 -13.99
N GLN A 9 -1.76 -29.58 -13.38
CA GLN A 9 -3.15 -29.24 -13.65
C GLN A 9 -3.52 -27.83 -13.20
N ARG A 10 -2.99 -27.36 -12.06
CA ARG A 10 -3.22 -25.99 -11.56
C ARG A 10 -2.48 -24.96 -12.42
N ALA A 11 -1.28 -25.27 -12.90
CA ALA A 11 -0.54 -24.45 -13.85
C ALA A 11 -1.31 -24.30 -15.18
N ALA A 12 -1.88 -25.39 -15.69
CA ALA A 12 -2.69 -25.37 -16.90
C ALA A 12 -3.97 -24.53 -16.73
N VAL A 13 -4.66 -24.64 -15.59
CA VAL A 13 -5.81 -23.79 -15.24
C VAL A 13 -5.41 -22.32 -15.19
N LEU A 14 -4.28 -21.97 -14.55
CA LEU A 14 -3.78 -20.60 -14.51
C LEU A 14 -3.48 -20.05 -15.91
N ALA A 15 -2.83 -20.84 -16.76
CA ALA A 15 -2.51 -20.44 -18.13
C ALA A 15 -3.78 -20.19 -18.98
N PHE A 16 -4.80 -21.05 -18.83
CA PHE A 16 -6.11 -20.85 -19.45
C PHE A 16 -6.76 -19.54 -18.99
N LEU A 17 -6.81 -19.32 -17.68
CA LEU A 17 -7.42 -18.11 -17.10
C LEU A 17 -6.69 -16.84 -17.53
N ARG A 18 -5.35 -16.86 -17.58
CA ARG A 18 -4.55 -15.73 -18.09
C ARG A 18 -4.92 -15.36 -19.51
N ARG A 19 -5.05 -16.35 -20.40
CA ARG A 19 -5.40 -16.13 -21.80
C ARG A 19 -6.82 -15.57 -21.96
N GLU A 20 -7.79 -16.15 -21.25
CA GLU A 20 -9.18 -15.70 -21.36
C GLU A 20 -9.36 -14.28 -20.81
N LEU A 21 -8.76 -13.98 -19.65
CA LEU A 21 -8.84 -12.66 -19.03
C LEU A 21 -8.12 -11.59 -19.86
N ALA A 22 -6.98 -11.91 -20.47
CA ALA A 22 -6.30 -11.00 -21.41
C ALA A 22 -7.15 -10.70 -22.66
N ALA A 23 -8.00 -11.63 -23.06
CA ALA A 23 -8.95 -11.46 -24.16
C ALA A 23 -10.29 -10.82 -23.71
N GLY A 24 -10.38 -10.32 -22.48
CA GLY A 24 -11.57 -9.65 -21.94
C GLY A 24 -12.71 -10.61 -21.57
N ARG A 25 -12.48 -11.92 -21.55
CA ARG A 25 -13.47 -12.94 -21.19
C ARG A 25 -13.19 -13.41 -19.76
N ALA A 26 -14.17 -13.24 -18.87
CA ALA A 26 -14.11 -13.77 -17.51
C ALA A 26 -14.82 -15.14 -17.45
N PRO A 27 -14.09 -16.27 -17.57
CA PRO A 27 -14.70 -17.60 -17.59
C PRO A 27 -15.32 -17.93 -16.22
N SER A 28 -16.46 -18.60 -16.24
CA SER A 28 -17.12 -19.10 -15.04
C SER A 28 -16.52 -20.43 -14.56
N LEU A 29 -16.85 -20.83 -13.32
CA LEU A 29 -16.49 -22.16 -12.81
C LEU A 29 -17.02 -23.30 -13.70
N ALA A 30 -18.12 -23.08 -14.43
CA ALA A 30 -18.66 -24.04 -15.38
C ALA A 30 -17.78 -24.16 -16.63
N ASP A 31 -17.31 -23.02 -17.15
CA ASP A 31 -16.44 -22.97 -18.33
C ASP A 31 -15.09 -23.61 -18.03
N ILE A 32 -14.54 -23.34 -16.85
CA ILE A 32 -13.30 -23.97 -16.38
C ILE A 32 -13.50 -25.49 -16.22
N ALA A 33 -14.61 -25.93 -15.63
CA ALA A 33 -14.91 -27.35 -15.50
C ALA A 33 -15.03 -28.05 -16.86
N GLY A 34 -15.71 -27.44 -17.83
CA GLY A 34 -15.83 -27.95 -19.19
C GLY A 34 -14.50 -28.01 -19.92
N ALA A 35 -13.68 -26.96 -19.84
CA ALA A 35 -12.41 -26.87 -20.55
C ALA A 35 -11.37 -27.90 -20.08
N PHE A 36 -11.44 -28.33 -18.81
CA PHE A 36 -10.47 -29.26 -18.21
C PHE A 36 -11.05 -30.64 -17.89
N GLY A 37 -12.30 -30.91 -18.27
CA GLY A 37 -12.97 -32.19 -18.00
C GLY A 37 -13.13 -32.49 -16.51
N PHE A 38 -13.29 -31.47 -15.66
CA PHE A 38 -13.47 -31.68 -14.23
C PHE A 38 -14.84 -32.30 -13.92
N ALA A 39 -14.87 -33.21 -12.96
CA ALA A 39 -16.10 -33.89 -12.53
C ALA A 39 -17.19 -32.95 -11.97
N SER A 40 -16.82 -31.71 -11.57
CA SER A 40 -17.78 -30.73 -11.06
C SER A 40 -17.24 -29.30 -11.08
N ARG A 41 -18.15 -28.32 -10.92
CA ARG A 41 -17.80 -26.91 -10.65
C ARG A 41 -16.98 -26.74 -9.37
N ASN A 42 -17.23 -27.58 -8.36
CA ASN A 42 -16.47 -27.54 -7.10
C ASN A 42 -15.00 -27.94 -7.30
N ALA A 43 -14.71 -28.89 -8.20
CA ALA A 43 -13.33 -29.24 -8.54
C ALA A 43 -12.61 -28.04 -9.18
N ALA A 44 -13.25 -27.35 -10.12
CA ALA A 44 -12.73 -26.09 -10.68
C ALA A 44 -12.54 -25.02 -9.58
N GLN A 45 -13.51 -24.88 -8.67
CA GLN A 45 -13.44 -23.92 -7.57
C GLN A 45 -12.25 -24.16 -6.65
N LYS A 46 -11.91 -25.41 -6.32
CA LYS A 46 -10.74 -25.73 -5.50
C LYS A 46 -9.43 -25.27 -6.16
N HIS A 47 -9.29 -25.46 -7.47
CA HIS A 47 -8.12 -24.97 -8.20
C HIS A 47 -8.05 -23.44 -8.20
N VAL A 48 -9.19 -22.77 -8.43
CA VAL A 48 -9.28 -21.31 -8.41
C VAL A 48 -8.96 -20.74 -7.03
N GLN A 49 -9.51 -21.31 -5.96
CA GLN A 49 -9.25 -20.89 -4.58
C GLN A 49 -7.78 -21.06 -4.20
N ALA A 50 -7.15 -22.16 -4.62
CA ALA A 50 -5.72 -22.36 -4.41
C ALA A 50 -4.89 -21.30 -5.15
N LEU A 51 -5.24 -20.98 -6.40
CA LEU A 51 -4.56 -19.91 -7.15
C LEU A 51 -4.76 -18.52 -6.53
N VAL A 52 -5.93 -18.26 -5.93
CA VAL A 52 -6.20 -17.01 -5.18
C VAL A 52 -5.39 -16.96 -3.89
N ALA A 53 -5.34 -18.07 -3.14
CA ALA A 53 -4.51 -18.18 -1.93
C ALA A 53 -3.01 -18.03 -2.23
N ASP A 54 -2.56 -18.52 -3.39
CA ASP A 54 -1.19 -18.37 -3.89
C ASP A 54 -0.92 -16.95 -4.46
N GLY A 55 -1.92 -16.04 -4.46
CA GLY A 55 -1.80 -14.68 -4.98
C GLY A 55 -1.65 -14.58 -6.50
N LEU A 56 -1.95 -15.66 -7.23
CA LEU A 56 -1.83 -15.77 -8.69
C LEU A 56 -3.10 -15.35 -9.43
N LEU A 57 -4.21 -15.26 -8.70
CA LEU A 57 -5.51 -14.75 -9.13
C LEU A 57 -6.12 -13.92 -8.00
N GLU A 58 -7.03 -13.02 -8.34
CA GLU A 58 -7.88 -12.33 -7.37
C GLU A 58 -9.35 -12.60 -7.66
N GLN A 59 -10.16 -12.64 -6.61
CA GLN A 59 -11.60 -12.78 -6.73
C GLN A 59 -12.27 -11.56 -6.09
N ALA A 60 -12.90 -10.72 -6.91
CA ALA A 60 -13.62 -9.55 -6.43
C ALA A 60 -14.78 -9.95 -5.48
N PRO A 61 -14.88 -9.38 -4.27
CA PRO A 61 -15.94 -9.70 -3.33
C PRO A 61 -17.32 -9.41 -3.92
N GLY A 62 -18.27 -10.34 -3.73
CA GLY A 62 -19.67 -10.17 -4.14
C GLY A 62 -20.01 -10.48 -5.60
N GLN A 63 -19.03 -10.81 -6.48
CA GLN A 63 -19.30 -11.08 -7.89
C GLN A 63 -19.10 -12.56 -8.27
N LYS A 64 -20.15 -13.18 -8.82
CA LYS A 64 -20.10 -14.54 -9.40
C LYS A 64 -19.10 -14.68 -10.58
N ARG A 65 -18.67 -13.55 -11.16
CA ARG A 65 -17.68 -13.43 -12.26
C ARG A 65 -16.54 -12.47 -11.91
N GLY A 66 -16.00 -12.58 -10.69
CA GLY A 66 -15.00 -11.65 -10.15
C GLY A 66 -13.52 -12.01 -10.38
N LEU A 67 -13.20 -13.03 -11.20
CA LEU A 67 -11.80 -13.46 -11.36
C LEU A 67 -10.98 -12.45 -12.16
N ARG A 68 -9.82 -12.07 -11.62
CA ARG A 68 -8.89 -11.12 -12.24
C ARG A 68 -7.46 -11.60 -12.10
N LEU A 69 -6.62 -11.17 -13.03
CA LEU A 69 -5.17 -11.33 -12.89
C LEU A 69 -4.64 -10.26 -11.95
N PRO A 70 -3.72 -10.60 -11.04
CA PRO A 70 -3.03 -9.60 -10.26
C PRO A 70 -2.13 -8.75 -11.16
N GLY A 71 -2.17 -7.43 -11.00
CA GLY A 71 -1.28 -6.47 -11.65
C GLY A 71 -1.86 -5.85 -12.92
N GLY A 72 -3.18 -5.91 -13.09
CA GLY A 72 -3.87 -5.23 -14.20
C GLY A 72 -4.05 -3.73 -13.94
N MET A 73 -4.44 -2.95 -14.96
CA MET A 73 -4.76 -1.51 -14.79
C MET A 73 -5.77 -1.23 -13.68
N ALA A 74 -6.66 -2.18 -13.36
CA ALA A 74 -7.62 -2.08 -12.27
C ALA A 74 -6.96 -2.03 -10.87
N ASP A 75 -5.69 -2.41 -10.75
CA ASP A 75 -4.92 -2.39 -9.50
C ASP A 75 -4.15 -1.08 -9.30
N LEU A 76 -4.09 -0.24 -10.33
CA LEU A 76 -3.47 1.08 -10.25
C LEU A 76 -4.40 2.05 -9.53
N LEU A 77 -3.85 2.72 -8.52
CA LEU A 77 -4.50 3.80 -7.79
C LEU A 77 -3.96 5.13 -8.29
N PRO A 78 -4.83 6.07 -8.67
CA PRO A 78 -4.43 7.43 -8.93
C PRO A 78 -4.19 8.15 -7.60
N LEU A 79 -2.93 8.45 -7.29
CA LEU A 79 -2.52 9.07 -6.03
C LEU A 79 -1.96 10.47 -6.29
N PRO A 80 -2.55 11.53 -5.73
CA PRO A 80 -2.01 12.88 -5.83
C PRO A 80 -0.77 13.04 -4.93
N VAL A 81 0.23 13.77 -5.41
CA VAL A 81 1.39 14.19 -4.63
C VAL A 81 1.08 15.55 -4.01
N LEU A 82 0.78 15.61 -2.72
CA LEU A 82 0.26 16.82 -2.07
C LEU A 82 1.34 17.80 -1.57
N GLY A 83 2.58 17.59 -1.97
CA GLY A 83 3.72 18.42 -1.56
C GLY A 83 4.79 17.62 -0.84
N ARG A 84 5.37 18.23 0.20
CA ARG A 84 6.57 17.72 0.89
C ARG A 84 6.30 17.46 2.36
N VAL A 85 7.07 16.54 2.94
CA VAL A 85 7.10 16.26 4.37
C VAL A 85 8.54 16.21 4.86
N ALA A 86 8.80 16.84 6.00
CA ALA A 86 10.13 16.78 6.58
C ALA A 86 10.33 15.45 7.32
N ALA A 87 11.37 14.72 6.95
CA ALA A 87 12.03 13.78 7.82
C ALA A 87 13.04 14.55 8.69
N GLY A 88 12.61 15.59 9.40
CA GLY A 88 13.48 16.46 10.20
C GLY A 88 12.67 17.46 11.02
N GLN A 89 13.16 18.70 11.12
CA GLN A 89 12.37 19.85 11.58
C GLN A 89 11.16 20.03 10.66
N PRO A 90 9.97 20.32 11.20
CA PRO A 90 8.77 20.46 10.38
C PRO A 90 8.97 21.49 9.25
N ILE A 91 8.33 21.27 8.10
CA ILE A 91 8.34 22.20 6.97
C ILE A 91 6.92 22.67 6.67
N GLY A 92 6.78 23.93 6.25
CA GLY A 92 5.52 24.48 5.77
C GLY A 92 4.91 23.65 4.65
N ALA A 93 3.57 23.57 4.62
CA ALA A 93 2.82 22.86 3.58
C ALA A 93 2.93 23.60 2.24
N ASP A 94 3.91 23.21 1.43
CA ASP A 94 4.08 23.73 0.06
C ASP A 94 3.08 23.00 -0.86
N ILE A 95 1.89 23.59 -1.03
CA ILE A 95 0.79 23.07 -1.85
C ILE A 95 1.11 23.34 -3.32
N GLY A 96 2.00 22.54 -3.92
CA GLY A 96 2.57 22.91 -5.22
C GLY A 96 3.16 21.77 -6.03
N LEU A 97 2.43 20.67 -6.19
CA LEU A 97 2.68 19.68 -7.25
C LEU A 97 1.32 19.13 -7.71
N ASP A 98 0.80 19.59 -8.85
CA ASP A 98 -0.32 18.93 -9.56
C ASP A 98 0.16 17.62 -10.23
N GLU A 99 0.96 16.82 -9.50
CA GLU A 99 1.49 15.55 -9.95
C GLU A 99 0.61 14.43 -9.40
N GLN A 100 0.03 13.63 -10.29
CA GLN A 100 -0.74 12.44 -9.95
C GLN A 100 -0.05 11.21 -10.50
N LEU A 101 0.18 10.21 -9.65
CA LEU A 101 0.82 8.97 -10.03
C LEU A 101 -0.16 7.81 -10.01
N TRP A 102 -0.05 6.95 -11.01
CA TRP A 102 -0.78 5.70 -11.08
C TRP A 102 0.12 4.60 -10.53
N LEU A 103 -0.12 4.19 -9.29
CA LEU A 103 0.73 3.22 -8.58
C LEU A 103 -0.06 1.95 -8.26
N ASP A 104 0.59 0.79 -8.34
CA ASP A 104 -0.03 -0.48 -7.92
C ASP A 104 -0.37 -0.41 -6.42
N ARG A 105 -1.65 -0.64 -6.09
CA ARG A 105 -2.15 -0.66 -4.70
C ARG A 105 -1.36 -1.59 -3.79
N ARG A 106 -0.75 -2.65 -4.33
CA ARG A 106 -0.01 -3.66 -3.57
C ARG A 106 1.33 -3.16 -3.04
N LEU A 107 1.79 -2.00 -3.51
CA LEU A 107 2.97 -1.33 -2.95
C LEU A 107 2.73 -0.82 -1.53
N PHE A 108 1.47 -0.77 -1.09
CA PHE A 108 1.08 -0.12 0.15
C PHE A 108 0.17 -1.01 1.02
N SER A 109 0.29 -0.85 2.33
CA SER A 109 -0.66 -1.41 3.30
C SER A 109 -0.67 -0.55 4.58
N PRO A 110 -1.79 0.11 4.94
CA PRO A 110 -3.09 0.17 4.23
C PRO A 110 -3.01 0.92 2.88
N GLN A 111 -4.14 1.04 2.17
CA GLN A 111 -4.20 1.83 0.94
C GLN A 111 -3.98 3.33 1.24
N PRO A 112 -3.07 4.03 0.54
CA PRO A 112 -2.83 5.44 0.76
C PRO A 112 -3.89 6.30 0.06
N ASP A 113 -4.12 7.48 0.60
CA ASP A 113 -5.00 8.51 0.04
C ASP A 113 -4.20 9.52 -0.80
N TYR A 114 -2.93 9.73 -0.45
CA TYR A 114 -2.02 10.65 -1.14
C TYR A 114 -0.55 10.28 -0.91
N LEU A 115 0.32 10.93 -1.68
CA LEU A 115 1.78 10.83 -1.54
C LEU A 115 2.35 12.15 -1.01
N LEU A 116 3.42 12.06 -0.24
CA LEU A 116 4.27 13.20 0.13
C LEU A 116 5.71 12.91 -0.27
N LYS A 117 6.42 13.92 -0.80
CA LYS A 117 7.85 13.83 -1.05
C LYS A 117 8.63 14.09 0.23
N VAL A 118 9.49 13.16 0.60
CA VAL A 118 10.34 13.26 1.79
C VAL A 118 11.44 14.29 1.56
N GLN A 119 11.69 15.11 2.57
CA GLN A 119 12.83 16.02 2.65
C GLN A 119 13.59 15.77 3.96
N GLY A 120 14.87 15.43 3.86
CA GLY A 120 15.74 15.08 4.99
C GLY A 120 15.87 13.57 5.23
N ASP A 121 16.57 13.23 6.31
CA ASP A 121 17.09 11.88 6.58
C ASP A 121 16.77 11.36 7.98
N SER A 122 15.86 12.00 8.75
CA SER A 122 15.56 11.57 10.12
C SER A 122 14.95 10.17 10.20
N MET A 123 14.57 9.56 9.07
CA MET A 123 13.90 8.26 9.03
C MET A 123 14.72 7.18 8.31
N ILE A 124 16.03 7.42 8.13
CA ILE A 124 16.93 6.56 7.35
C ILE A 124 17.01 5.11 7.86
N ASP A 125 16.96 4.89 9.17
CA ASP A 125 17.00 3.53 9.76
C ASP A 125 15.70 2.75 9.50
N ASP A 126 14.60 3.44 9.19
CA ASP A 126 13.34 2.84 8.73
C ASP A 126 13.30 2.75 7.18
N GLY A 127 14.41 3.03 6.50
CA GLY A 127 14.59 2.91 5.05
C GLY A 127 14.04 4.07 4.23
N ILE A 128 13.51 5.11 4.89
CA ILE A 128 12.94 6.30 4.26
C ILE A 128 14.06 7.33 4.09
N VAL A 129 14.35 7.70 2.85
CA VAL A 129 15.44 8.63 2.51
C VAL A 129 14.91 9.89 1.83
N ASP A 130 15.76 10.91 1.77
CA ASP A 130 15.47 12.15 1.05
C ASP A 130 15.05 11.87 -0.40
N GLY A 131 13.95 12.51 -0.83
CA GLY A 131 13.40 12.35 -2.17
C GLY A 131 12.40 11.21 -2.37
N ASP A 132 12.23 10.30 -1.39
CA ASP A 132 11.21 9.26 -1.47
C ASP A 132 9.79 9.83 -1.56
N LEU A 133 8.89 9.11 -2.24
CA LEU A 133 7.46 9.37 -2.19
C LEU A 133 6.82 8.41 -1.19
N VAL A 134 6.40 8.92 -0.04
CA VAL A 134 5.73 8.12 0.98
C VAL A 134 4.23 8.14 0.80
N GLY A 135 3.59 6.97 0.83
CA GLY A 135 2.15 6.83 0.82
C GLY A 135 1.58 7.06 2.21
N VAL A 136 0.55 7.90 2.28
CA VAL A 136 -0.10 8.28 3.53
C VAL A 136 -1.57 7.89 3.47
N HIS A 137 -2.03 7.12 4.45
CA HIS A 137 -3.45 6.88 4.67
C HIS A 137 -3.97 7.93 5.64
N ARG A 138 -4.91 8.76 5.19
CA ARG A 138 -5.47 9.88 5.94
C ARG A 138 -6.32 9.34 7.09
N THR A 139 -5.83 9.53 8.30
CA THR A 139 -6.55 9.18 9.52
C THR A 139 -6.00 9.98 10.69
N PRO A 140 -6.86 10.47 11.59
CA PRO A 140 -6.41 11.08 12.84
C PRO A 140 -5.94 10.03 13.86
N GLU A 141 -6.18 8.75 13.60
CA GLU A 141 -5.88 7.65 14.52
C GLU A 141 -4.59 6.92 14.12
N ALA A 142 -3.64 6.87 15.05
CA ALA A 142 -2.47 6.02 14.94
C ALA A 142 -2.20 5.33 16.29
N ARG A 143 -1.60 4.14 16.21
CA ARG A 143 -1.14 3.35 17.36
C ARG A 143 0.27 3.75 17.75
N ASP A 144 0.59 3.50 19.02
CA ASP A 144 1.95 3.65 19.52
C ASP A 144 2.93 2.84 18.67
N GLY A 145 4.08 3.45 18.37
CA GLY A 145 5.11 2.85 17.53
C GLY A 145 4.80 2.82 16.04
N GLN A 146 3.71 3.39 15.53
CA GLN A 146 3.52 3.54 14.08
C GLN A 146 4.30 4.74 13.52
N THR A 147 4.76 4.63 12.29
CA THR A 147 5.27 5.78 11.53
C THR A 147 4.09 6.62 11.06
N VAL A 148 4.08 7.90 11.42
CA VAL A 148 2.98 8.83 11.18
C VAL A 148 3.47 10.07 10.46
N VAL A 149 2.57 10.67 9.68
CA VAL A 149 2.69 12.07 9.28
C VAL A 149 1.92 12.89 10.30
N ALA A 150 2.63 13.79 10.97
CA ALA A 150 2.07 14.68 11.97
C ALA A 150 2.26 16.13 11.55
N ARG A 151 1.28 16.96 11.87
CA ARG A 151 1.36 18.41 11.78
C ARG A 151 1.66 18.97 13.17
N ILE A 152 2.67 19.83 13.27
CA ILE A 152 3.01 20.59 14.47
C ILE A 152 3.14 22.06 14.07
N ASP A 153 2.39 22.95 14.72
CA ASP A 153 2.43 24.40 14.47
C ASP A 153 2.33 24.76 12.98
N GLY A 154 1.44 24.06 12.25
CA GLY A 154 1.21 24.24 10.82
C GLY A 154 2.17 23.49 9.87
N GLU A 155 3.19 22.84 10.39
CA GLU A 155 4.25 22.21 9.59
C GLU A 155 4.23 20.68 9.65
N LEU A 156 4.54 20.00 8.55
CA LEU A 156 4.46 18.54 8.44
C LEU A 156 5.80 17.85 8.75
N THR A 157 5.74 16.76 9.50
CA THR A 157 6.88 15.88 9.78
C THR A 157 6.50 14.40 9.72
N ILE A 158 7.43 13.54 9.30
CA ILE A 158 7.31 12.09 9.37
C ILE A 158 8.21 11.54 10.48
N LYS A 159 7.61 10.83 11.43
CA LYS A 159 8.27 10.33 12.64
C LYS A 159 7.57 9.07 13.15
N ARG A 160 8.24 8.34 14.06
CA ARG A 160 7.60 7.25 14.80
C ARG A 160 6.87 7.82 16.01
N LEU A 161 5.57 7.59 16.07
CA LEU A 161 4.73 8.03 17.17
C LEU A 161 5.07 7.26 18.44
N GLN A 162 5.30 7.98 19.54
CA GLN A 162 5.35 7.41 20.87
C GLN A 162 4.35 8.12 21.78
N ARG A 163 3.47 7.35 22.41
CA ARG A 163 2.46 7.82 23.37
C ARG A 163 2.79 7.28 24.75
N GLU A 164 3.15 8.19 25.64
CA GLU A 164 3.23 7.93 27.07
C GLU A 164 2.02 8.57 27.77
N ARG A 165 1.68 8.10 28.98
CA ARG A 165 0.42 8.43 29.69
C ARG A 165 -0.13 9.86 29.48
N ARG A 166 0.74 10.88 29.49
CA ARG A 166 0.37 12.29 29.26
C ARG A 166 1.31 13.02 28.30
N ARG A 167 2.09 12.30 27.48
CA ARG A 167 3.09 12.89 26.59
C ARG A 167 3.06 12.22 25.23
N ILE A 168 3.18 13.03 24.19
CA ILE A 168 3.35 12.56 22.83
C ILE A 168 4.77 12.93 22.42
N ARG A 169 5.51 11.94 21.92
CA ARG A 169 6.85 12.13 21.35
C ARG A 169 6.85 11.64 19.92
N LEU A 170 7.52 12.38 19.06
CA LEU A 170 7.76 12.00 17.68
C LEU A 170 9.24 11.64 17.54
N LEU A 171 9.51 10.34 17.42
CA LEU A 171 10.85 9.80 17.43
C LEU A 171 11.41 9.75 15.99
N PRO A 172 12.61 10.28 15.75
CA PRO A 172 13.33 9.98 14.52
C PRO A 172 13.84 8.53 14.55
N ARG A 173 14.18 8.05 13.36
CA ARG A 173 14.86 6.79 13.08
C ARG A 173 16.19 7.12 12.40
N ASN A 174 16.95 7.99 13.08
CA ASN A 174 18.29 8.43 12.75
C ASN A 174 18.91 9.01 14.04
N PRO A 175 20.02 8.45 14.56
CA PRO A 175 20.65 8.92 15.80
C PRO A 175 21.14 10.39 15.76
N ALA A 176 21.33 10.96 14.57
CA ALA A 176 21.74 12.36 14.41
C ALA A 176 20.61 13.36 14.70
N HIS A 177 19.37 12.90 14.84
CA HIS A 177 18.19 13.73 15.07
C HIS A 177 17.63 13.50 16.47
N ALA A 178 17.19 14.58 17.11
CA ALA A 178 16.55 14.51 18.42
C ALA A 178 15.04 14.19 18.31
N PRO A 179 14.46 13.48 19.28
CA PRO A 179 13.01 13.40 19.45
C PRO A 179 12.34 14.78 19.54
N ILE A 180 11.12 14.88 19.04
CA ILE A 180 10.27 16.07 19.22
C ILE A 180 9.22 15.76 20.30
N ASP A 181 9.28 16.49 21.41
CA ASP A 181 8.29 16.42 22.49
C ASP A 181 7.15 17.41 22.21
N VAL A 182 5.94 16.89 21.99
CA VAL A 182 4.74 17.71 21.79
C VAL A 182 4.29 18.28 23.12
N GLN A 183 4.26 19.62 23.22
CA GLN A 183 3.91 20.32 24.45
C GLN A 183 2.40 20.33 24.69
N PRO A 184 1.95 20.38 25.96
CA PRO A 184 0.53 20.57 26.26
C PRO A 184 -0.01 21.85 25.62
N GLY A 185 -1.08 21.74 24.83
CA GLY A 185 -1.71 22.87 24.15
C GLY A 185 -1.04 23.32 22.85
N GLN A 186 0.04 22.66 22.42
CA GLN A 186 0.65 22.89 21.11
C GLN A 186 -0.32 22.46 19.99
N ASP A 187 -0.31 23.18 18.86
CA ASP A 187 -1.08 22.77 17.68
C ASP A 187 -0.47 21.49 17.12
N PHE A 188 -1.14 20.37 17.38
CA PHE A 188 -0.70 19.04 16.97
C PHE A 188 -1.86 18.25 16.38
N ALA A 189 -1.62 17.64 15.22
CA ALA A 189 -2.54 16.69 14.62
C ALA A 189 -1.79 15.54 13.96
N ILE A 190 -2.42 14.36 13.94
CA ILE A 190 -2.00 13.26 13.08
C ILE A 190 -2.76 13.44 11.76
N GLU A 191 -2.02 13.61 10.68
CA GLU A 191 -2.58 13.78 9.33
C GLU A 191 -2.75 12.43 8.61
N GLY A 192 -1.99 11.43 9.05
CA GLY A 192 -2.15 10.05 8.57
C GLY A 192 -1.05 9.10 9.02
N VAL A 193 -1.21 7.84 8.61
CA VAL A 193 -0.25 6.77 8.88
C VAL A 193 0.52 6.41 7.60
N TYR A 194 1.80 6.10 7.77
CA TYR A 194 2.66 5.62 6.69
C TYR A 194 2.21 4.25 6.18
N CYS A 195 2.15 4.11 4.86
CA CYS A 195 1.64 2.91 4.18
C CYS A 195 2.67 2.16 3.36
N GLY A 196 3.82 2.78 3.09
CA GLY A 196 4.82 2.32 2.12
C GLY A 196 5.45 3.50 1.40
N LEU A 197 6.46 3.22 0.56
CA LEU A 197 7.16 4.25 -0.21
C LEU A 197 7.42 3.79 -1.63
N VAL A 198 7.62 4.78 -2.52
CA VAL A 198 8.14 4.59 -3.87
C VAL A 198 9.39 5.44 -4.02
N ARG A 199 10.48 4.80 -4.44
CA ARG A 199 11.74 5.46 -4.79
C ARG A 199 11.89 5.50 -6.30
N ARG A 200 12.05 6.70 -6.85
CA ARG A 200 12.41 6.88 -8.26
C ARG A 200 13.93 6.67 -8.37
N GLY A 201 14.34 5.68 -9.15
CA GLY A 201 15.74 5.44 -9.49
C GLY A 201 16.29 6.44 -10.48
#